data_AF-A0A1F8UC98-F1
#
_entry.id   AF-A0A1F8UC98-F1
#
_cell.length_a   1.000
_cell.length_b   1.000
_cell.length_c   1.000
_cell.angle_alpha   90.00
_cell.angle_beta   90.00
_cell.angle_gamma   90.00
#
_symmetry.space_group_name_H-M   'P 1'
#
loop_
_entity.id
_entity.type
_entity.pdbx_description
1 polymer ?
#
loop_
_entity_poly.entity_id
_entity_poly.type
_entity_poly.pdbx_seq_one_letter_code
_entity_poly.pdbx_strand_id
1 'polypeptide(L)'
;MEGALSGMLASSNNNSISKIIEEDQEQNFALFRKTGHWFFKGRVSLEPGEPMDFVDFNINHIPPADMVAYDILHIPWTNIKDRVPLAIDAYTSPNRDLAIILTRNTVLLYAMENGERAQEPLNKLDIPEGSMVIMAEWATADYVEYWEKSFTRNNQTEQVQE
;
A
#
# COMPACT_ATOMS: atom_id res chain seq x y z
N MET A 1 -0.22 17.30 -11.15
CA MET A 1 -1.50 16.59 -11.41
C MET A 1 -2.03 16.94 -12.79
N GLU A 2 -2.09 18.22 -13.14
CA GLU A 2 -2.48 18.73 -14.47
C GLU A 2 -1.87 17.95 -15.64
N GLY A 3 -0.55 17.73 -15.66
CA GLY A 3 0.09 17.01 -16.77
C GLY A 3 -0.37 15.56 -16.95
N ALA A 4 -0.68 14.86 -15.85
CA ALA A 4 -1.21 13.50 -15.90
C ALA A 4 -2.68 13.48 -16.37
N LEU A 5 -3.47 14.46 -15.92
CA LEU A 5 -4.85 14.69 -16.35
C LEU A 5 -4.92 15.00 -17.85
N SER A 6 -4.07 15.91 -18.35
CA SER A 6 -4.00 16.24 -19.78
C SER A 6 -3.61 15.02 -20.63
N GLY A 7 -2.68 14.18 -20.15
CA GLY A 7 -2.31 12.93 -20.82
C GLY A 7 -3.47 11.93 -20.91
N MET A 8 -4.22 11.77 -19.81
CA MET A 8 -5.43 10.92 -19.78
C MET A 8 -6.51 11.45 -20.75
N LEU A 9 -6.77 12.76 -20.73
CA LEU A 9 -7.74 13.41 -21.61
C LEU A 9 -7.38 13.27 -23.09
N ALA A 10 -6.12 13.48 -23.47
CA ALA A 10 -5.68 13.31 -24.85
C ALA A 10 -5.88 11.86 -25.36
N SER A 11 -5.84 10.87 -24.46
CA SER A 11 -6.14 9.48 -24.78
C SER A 11 -7.63 9.13 -24.79
N SER A 12 -8.48 9.97 -24.17
CA SER A 12 -9.93 9.79 -24.06
C SER A 12 -10.66 10.75 -25.00
N ASN A 13 -11.24 10.25 -26.09
CA ASN A 13 -11.97 11.05 -27.11
C ASN A 13 -13.30 11.68 -26.62
N ASN A 14 -13.44 12.06 -25.35
CA ASN A 14 -14.71 12.43 -24.74
C ASN A 14 -14.72 13.88 -24.19
N ASN A 15 -15.36 14.78 -24.92
CA ASN A 15 -15.48 16.21 -24.61
C ASN A 15 -16.28 16.54 -23.33
N SER A 16 -17.01 15.57 -22.77
CA SER A 16 -17.72 15.75 -21.50
C SER A 16 -16.78 15.67 -20.30
N ILE A 17 -15.70 14.89 -20.41
CA ILE A 17 -14.71 14.69 -19.34
C ILE A 17 -13.87 15.96 -19.13
N SER A 18 -13.53 16.67 -20.21
CA SER A 18 -12.74 17.91 -20.14
C SER A 18 -13.44 19.03 -19.38
N LYS A 19 -14.78 19.11 -19.45
CA LYS A 19 -15.57 20.14 -18.77
C LYS A 19 -15.71 19.91 -17.26
N ILE A 20 -15.68 18.67 -16.80
CA ILE A 20 -15.78 18.32 -15.36
C ILE A 20 -14.46 18.59 -14.63
N ILE A 21 -13.33 18.54 -15.34
CA ILE A 21 -11.98 18.71 -14.78
C ILE A 21 -11.69 20.16 -14.36
N GLU A 22 -12.40 21.16 -14.91
CA GLU A 22 -12.21 22.57 -14.56
C GLU A 22 -12.67 22.91 -13.12
N GLU A 23 -13.48 22.05 -12.47
CA GLU A 23 -13.95 22.21 -11.09
C GLU A 23 -13.09 21.40 -10.10
N ASP A 24 -11.92 21.96 -9.76
CA ASP A 24 -11.04 21.67 -8.59
C ASP A 24 -10.85 20.18 -8.18
N GLN A 25 -10.59 19.30 -9.16
CA GLN A 25 -10.29 17.88 -8.93
C GLN A 25 -8.82 17.62 -8.50
N GLU A 26 -8.02 18.66 -8.25
CA GLU A 26 -6.58 18.54 -7.94
C GLU A 26 -6.28 17.92 -6.57
N GLN A 27 -7.31 17.73 -5.74
CA GLN A 27 -7.17 17.16 -4.38
C GLN A 27 -7.66 15.71 -4.30
N ASN A 28 -8.26 15.17 -5.37
CA ASN A 28 -8.82 13.83 -5.38
C ASN A 28 -7.76 12.79 -5.78
N PHE A 29 -6.86 12.50 -4.85
CA PHE A 29 -5.83 11.47 -5.04
C PHE A 29 -5.66 10.61 -3.78
N ALA A 30 -5.11 9.41 -3.98
CA ALA A 30 -4.73 8.51 -2.91
C ALA A 30 -3.43 7.78 -3.24
N LEU A 31 -2.82 7.23 -2.18
CA LEU A 31 -1.70 6.32 -2.30
C LEU A 31 -2.21 4.90 -2.52
N PHE A 32 -1.61 4.22 -3.49
CA PHE A 32 -1.85 2.82 -3.76
C PHE A 32 -0.51 2.09 -3.71
N ARG A 33 -0.55 0.83 -3.28
CA ARG A 33 0.64 -0.02 -3.26
C ARG A 33 0.46 -1.19 -4.22
N LYS A 34 1.54 -1.53 -4.91
CA LYS A 34 1.59 -2.71 -5.77
C LYS A 34 3.02 -3.20 -5.85
N THR A 35 3.20 -4.51 -5.67
CA THR A 35 4.50 -5.18 -5.85
C THR A 35 5.66 -4.50 -5.09
N GLY A 36 5.40 -4.12 -3.83
CA GLY A 36 6.43 -3.58 -2.93
C GLY A 36 6.66 -2.07 -3.00
N HIS A 37 5.91 -1.32 -3.81
CA HIS A 37 6.10 0.12 -3.97
C HIS A 37 4.79 0.91 -3.90
N TRP A 38 4.84 2.08 -3.27
CA TRP A 38 3.76 3.07 -3.24
C TRP A 38 3.79 3.97 -4.46
N PHE A 39 2.60 4.33 -4.96
CA PHE A 39 2.43 5.25 -6.08
C PHE A 39 1.11 6.01 -5.94
N PHE A 40 1.03 7.18 -6.57
CA PHE A 40 -0.16 8.01 -6.54
C PHE A 40 -1.14 7.61 -7.66
N LYS A 41 -2.42 7.60 -7.32
CA LYS A 41 -3.51 7.66 -8.31
C LYS A 41 -4.44 8.81 -7.99
N GLY A 42 -4.82 9.54 -9.03
CA GLY A 42 -5.92 10.49 -8.99
C GLY A 42 -7.22 9.83 -9.42
N ARG A 43 -8.34 10.43 -9.05
CA ARG A 43 -9.67 10.01 -9.45
C ARG A 43 -10.46 11.22 -9.96
N VAL A 44 -11.14 11.04 -11.09
CA VAL A 44 -12.09 12.02 -11.62
C VAL A 44 -13.47 11.39 -11.65
N SER A 45 -14.47 12.07 -11.09
CA SER A 45 -15.87 11.69 -11.27
C SER A 45 -16.34 12.06 -12.67
N LEU A 46 -17.00 11.15 -13.36
CA LEU A 46 -17.58 11.38 -14.70
C LEU A 46 -18.95 12.06 -14.61
N GLU A 47 -19.61 11.99 -13.46
CA GLU A 47 -20.84 12.73 -13.16
C GLU A 47 -20.76 13.32 -11.75
N PRO A 48 -20.98 14.64 -11.58
CA PRO A 48 -20.99 15.27 -10.25
C PRO A 48 -22.09 14.66 -9.36
N GLY A 49 -21.69 14.06 -8.23
CA GLY A 49 -22.61 13.52 -7.22
C GLY A 49 -22.94 12.03 -7.34
N GLU A 50 -22.49 11.35 -8.39
CA GLU A 50 -22.63 9.89 -8.56
C GLU A 50 -21.28 9.20 -8.24
N PRO A 51 -21.15 8.52 -7.08
CA PRO A 51 -19.86 7.96 -6.64
C PRO A 51 -19.41 6.72 -7.43
N MET A 52 -20.24 6.15 -8.31
CA MET A 52 -19.91 4.92 -9.05
C MET A 52 -19.29 5.16 -10.41
N ASP A 53 -19.48 6.35 -11.00
CA ASP A 53 -18.95 6.69 -12.31
C ASP A 53 -17.70 7.55 -12.16
N PHE A 54 -16.55 6.88 -12.04
CA PHE A 54 -15.25 7.53 -11.93
C PHE A 54 -14.19 6.85 -12.79
N VAL A 55 -13.14 7.60 -13.08
CA VAL A 55 -11.93 7.11 -13.74
C VAL A 55 -10.72 7.37 -12.86
N ASP A 56 -9.95 6.31 -12.60
CA ASP A 56 -8.64 6.42 -11.96
C ASP A 56 -7.57 6.71 -13.02
N PHE A 57 -6.62 7.57 -12.66
CA PHE A 57 -5.44 7.85 -13.49
C PHE A 57 -4.17 7.84 -12.66
N ASN A 58 -3.06 7.42 -13.28
CA ASN A 58 -1.77 7.40 -12.61
C ASN A 58 -1.21 8.81 -12.52
N ILE A 59 -0.77 9.20 -11.33
CA ILE A 59 0.01 10.42 -11.13
C ILE A 59 1.48 10.00 -11.13
N ASN A 60 2.21 10.39 -12.17
CA ASN A 60 3.62 10.00 -12.39
C ASN A 60 4.59 10.79 -11.49
N HIS A 61 4.35 10.76 -10.19
CA HIS A 61 5.26 11.29 -9.17
C HIS A 61 5.59 10.22 -8.15
N ILE A 62 6.83 10.20 -7.70
CA ILE A 62 7.29 9.32 -6.63
C ILE A 62 6.84 9.94 -5.31
N PRO A 63 6.10 9.21 -4.45
CA PRO A 63 5.74 9.71 -3.13
C PRO A 63 7.00 10.03 -2.31
N PRO A 64 7.02 11.16 -1.58
CA PRO A 64 8.20 11.54 -0.82
C PRO A 64 8.35 10.63 0.41
N ALA A 65 9.60 10.46 0.87
CA ALA A 65 9.94 9.47 1.90
C ALA A 65 9.34 9.77 3.29
N ASP A 66 8.99 11.03 3.55
CA ASP A 66 8.25 11.48 4.74
C ASP A 66 6.76 11.11 4.69
N MET A 67 6.22 10.80 3.51
CA MET A 67 4.85 10.32 3.31
C MET A 67 4.77 8.79 3.27
N VAL A 68 5.79 8.11 2.72
CA VAL A 68 5.86 6.65 2.63
C VAL A 68 7.16 6.13 3.24
N ALA A 69 7.15 5.99 4.56
CA ALA A 69 8.31 5.48 5.27
C ALA A 69 8.63 4.04 4.85
N TYR A 70 9.92 3.78 4.61
CA TYR A 70 10.46 2.44 4.34
C TYR A 70 9.84 1.70 3.14
N ASP A 71 9.63 2.41 2.02
CA ASP A 71 9.12 1.84 0.76
C ASP A 71 10.16 1.05 -0.06
N ILE A 72 11.01 0.29 0.63
CA ILE A 72 12.05 -0.54 0.02
C ILE A 72 11.71 -2.01 0.28
N LEU A 73 11.64 -2.80 -0.79
CA LEU A 73 11.47 -4.23 -0.72
C LEU A 73 12.85 -4.92 -0.70
N HIS A 74 13.24 -5.44 0.47
CA HIS A 74 14.55 -6.06 0.68
C HIS A 74 14.66 -7.50 0.15
N ILE A 75 13.55 -8.10 -0.26
CA ILE A 75 13.50 -9.44 -0.88
C ILE A 75 13.09 -9.28 -2.34
N PRO A 76 13.80 -9.87 -3.32
CA PRO A 76 13.36 -9.86 -4.71
C PRO A 76 11.95 -10.41 -4.87
N TRP A 77 11.12 -9.73 -5.68
CA TRP A 77 9.74 -10.16 -5.92
C TRP A 77 9.65 -11.58 -6.50
N THR A 78 10.62 -11.99 -7.33
CA THR A 78 10.74 -13.35 -7.85
C THR A 78 10.86 -14.36 -6.71
N ASN A 79 11.76 -14.11 -5.75
CA ASN A 79 11.95 -14.98 -4.60
C ASN A 79 10.66 -15.09 -3.78
N ILE A 80 9.87 -14.01 -3.68
CA ILE A 80 8.55 -14.02 -3.03
C ILE A 80 7.58 -14.94 -3.77
N LYS A 81 7.47 -14.79 -5.09
CA LYS A 81 6.54 -15.56 -5.93
C LYS A 81 6.91 -17.04 -6.03
N ASP A 82 8.19 -17.38 -5.96
CA ASP A 82 8.65 -18.77 -6.07
C ASP A 82 8.16 -19.65 -4.91
N ARG A 83 8.09 -19.11 -3.67
CA ARG A 83 7.53 -19.87 -2.52
C ARG A 83 6.10 -19.49 -2.15
N VAL A 84 5.65 -18.28 -2.47
CA VAL A 84 4.26 -17.83 -2.23
C VAL A 84 3.67 -17.36 -3.56
N PRO A 85 3.25 -18.28 -4.44
CA PRO A 85 2.73 -17.93 -5.77
C PRO A 85 1.49 -17.04 -5.72
N LEU A 86 0.71 -17.10 -4.63
CA LEU A 86 -0.49 -16.30 -4.42
C LEU A 86 -0.21 -14.91 -3.84
N ALA A 87 1.05 -14.53 -3.64
CA ALA A 87 1.42 -13.21 -3.17
C ALA A 87 0.92 -12.12 -4.14
N ILE A 88 0.23 -11.13 -3.59
CA ILE A 88 -0.24 -9.93 -4.29
C ILE A 88 0.59 -8.69 -3.94
N ASP A 89 1.19 -8.66 -2.74
CA ASP A 89 2.09 -7.60 -2.31
C ASP A 89 2.99 -8.06 -1.16
N ALA A 90 4.02 -7.26 -0.84
CA ALA A 90 4.91 -7.51 0.29
C ALA A 90 5.53 -6.23 0.88
N TYR A 91 5.95 -6.35 2.14
CA TYR A 91 6.59 -5.33 2.96
C TYR A 91 7.76 -5.97 3.69
N THR A 92 8.86 -5.26 3.83
CA THR A 92 10.02 -5.74 4.58
C THR A 92 10.42 -4.69 5.59
N SER A 93 10.77 -5.13 6.80
CA SER A 93 11.15 -4.22 7.87
C SER A 93 12.43 -3.46 7.54
N PRO A 94 12.64 -2.28 8.13
CA PRO A 94 13.86 -1.49 7.96
C PRO A 94 15.10 -2.24 8.44
N ASN A 95 14.95 -3.03 9.51
CA ASN A 95 16.01 -3.83 10.12
C ASN A 95 16.30 -5.12 9.35
N ARG A 96 15.51 -5.44 8.31
CA ARG A 96 15.66 -6.62 7.44
C ARG A 96 15.54 -7.95 8.19
N ASP A 97 14.74 -7.96 9.24
CA ASP A 97 14.45 -9.10 10.10
C ASP A 97 13.03 -9.65 9.93
N LEU A 98 12.14 -8.92 9.27
CA LEU A 98 10.74 -9.31 9.05
C LEU A 98 10.27 -9.02 7.63
N ALA A 99 9.49 -9.95 7.08
CA ALA A 99 8.71 -9.75 5.86
C ALA A 99 7.23 -10.02 6.12
N ILE A 100 6.38 -9.12 5.63
CA ILE A 100 4.92 -9.28 5.60
C ILE A 100 4.53 -9.52 4.15
N ILE A 101 3.83 -10.62 3.88
CA ILE A 101 3.40 -11.00 2.54
C ILE A 101 1.89 -11.11 2.52
N LEU A 102 1.27 -10.41 1.57
CA LEU A 102 -0.17 -10.39 1.40
C LEU A 102 -0.60 -11.37 0.32
N THR A 103 -1.66 -12.12 0.60
CA THR A 103 -2.47 -12.81 -0.40
C THR A 103 -3.84 -12.14 -0.50
N ARG A 104 -4.78 -12.73 -1.24
CA ARG A 104 -6.15 -12.20 -1.36
C ARG A 104 -6.92 -12.17 -0.05
N ASN A 105 -6.59 -13.07 0.88
CA ASN A 105 -7.35 -13.31 2.10
C ASN A 105 -6.45 -13.65 3.30
N THR A 106 -5.14 -13.44 3.21
CA THR A 106 -4.22 -13.70 4.33
C THR A 106 -3.07 -12.70 4.39
N VAL A 107 -2.64 -12.38 5.60
CA VAL A 107 -1.36 -11.73 5.91
C VAL A 107 -0.42 -12.80 6.48
N LEU A 108 0.75 -12.97 5.88
CA LEU A 108 1.77 -13.91 6.31
C LEU A 108 2.97 -13.14 6.86
N LEU A 109 3.37 -13.45 8.09
CA LEU A 109 4.56 -12.88 8.72
C LEU A 109 5.71 -13.87 8.62
N TYR A 110 6.88 -13.43 8.14
CA TYR A 110 8.09 -14.24 8.02
C TYR A 110 9.25 -13.56 8.75
N ALA A 111 10.12 -14.35 9.36
CA ALA A 111 11.46 -13.91 9.72
C ALA A 111 12.31 -13.74 8.45
N MET A 112 13.29 -12.84 8.52
CA MET A 112 14.29 -12.64 7.49
C MET A 112 15.71 -12.74 8.05
N GLU A 113 16.61 -13.28 7.24
CA GLU A 113 18.04 -13.27 7.49
C GLU A 113 18.79 -13.13 6.15
N ASN A 114 19.81 -12.28 6.09
CA ASN A 114 20.66 -12.10 4.90
C ASN A 114 19.90 -11.79 3.60
N GLY A 115 18.76 -11.09 3.68
CA GLY A 115 17.94 -10.73 2.51
C GLY A 115 17.08 -11.88 1.97
N GLU A 116 17.04 -12.99 2.69
CA GLU A 116 16.12 -14.10 2.44
C GLU A 116 15.09 -14.20 3.57
N ARG A 117 13.94 -14.79 3.27
CA ARG A 117 12.93 -15.15 4.28
C ARG A 117 13.15 -16.58 4.78
N ALA A 118 12.72 -16.84 6.00
CA ALA A 118 12.55 -18.19 6.52
C ALA A 118 11.66 -19.06 5.60
N GLN A 119 11.77 -20.38 5.72
CA GLN A 119 10.96 -21.30 4.91
C GLN A 119 9.48 -21.20 5.26
N GLU A 120 9.17 -21.19 6.55
CA GLU A 120 7.80 -21.13 7.07
C GLU A 120 7.49 -19.75 7.65
N PRO A 121 6.21 -19.32 7.60
CA PRO A 121 5.79 -18.08 8.25
C PRO A 121 5.86 -18.24 9.78
N LEU A 122 6.28 -17.17 10.46
CA LEU A 122 6.16 -17.02 11.92
C LEU A 122 4.70 -16.99 12.35
N ASN A 123 3.85 -16.35 11.55
CA ASN A 123 2.42 -16.24 11.85
C ASN A 123 1.59 -16.03 10.58
N LYS A 124 0.30 -16.34 10.68
CA LYS A 124 -0.69 -16.17 9.64
C LYS A 124 -1.95 -15.53 10.24
N LEU A 125 -2.40 -14.46 9.61
CA LEU A 125 -3.67 -13.80 9.90
C LEU A 125 -4.59 -13.89 8.69
N ASP A 126 -5.79 -14.43 8.86
CA ASP A 126 -6.82 -14.42 7.82
C ASP A 126 -7.49 -13.04 7.76
N ILE A 127 -7.70 -12.53 6.56
CA ILE A 127 -8.39 -11.26 6.29
C ILE A 127 -9.52 -11.48 5.29
N PRO A 128 -10.63 -10.72 5.36
CA PRO A 128 -11.70 -10.82 4.38
C PRO A 128 -11.20 -10.61 2.94
N GLU A 129 -11.75 -11.35 1.99
CA GLU A 129 -11.45 -11.14 0.58
C GLU A 129 -11.87 -9.71 0.16
N GLY A 130 -11.02 -9.05 -0.64
CA GLY A 130 -11.22 -7.65 -1.04
C GLY A 130 -10.65 -6.63 -0.06
N SER A 131 -10.05 -7.07 1.05
CA SER A 131 -9.30 -6.19 1.95
C SER A 131 -8.13 -5.51 1.21
N MET A 132 -7.88 -4.25 1.55
CA MET A 132 -6.80 -3.44 0.98
C MET A 132 -5.99 -2.81 2.10
N VAL A 133 -4.66 -2.79 1.93
CA VAL A 133 -3.80 -2.03 2.83
C VAL A 133 -3.89 -0.55 2.48
N ILE A 134 -4.28 0.25 3.47
CA ILE A 134 -4.37 1.70 3.37
C ILE A 134 -3.10 2.39 3.90
N MET A 135 -2.33 1.72 4.76
CA MET A 135 -1.17 2.28 5.46
C MET A 135 -0.25 1.14 5.94
N ALA A 136 1.05 1.39 5.94
CA ALA A 136 2.04 0.51 6.56
C ALA A 136 3.13 1.37 7.23
N GLU A 137 3.40 1.12 8.51
CA GLU A 137 4.42 1.84 9.28
C GLU A 137 5.25 0.86 10.12
N TRP A 138 6.48 1.27 10.44
CA TRP A 138 7.42 0.48 11.23
C TRP A 138 7.96 1.30 12.40
N ALA A 139 7.88 0.74 13.60
CA ALA A 139 8.60 1.25 14.76
C ALA A 139 10.00 0.61 14.83
N THR A 140 11.01 1.41 15.15
CA THR A 140 12.40 0.93 15.36
C THR A 140 13.01 1.61 16.59
N ALA A 141 14.00 0.97 17.20
CA ALA A 141 14.65 1.45 18.43
C ALA A 141 13.62 1.84 19.51
N ASP A 142 13.83 2.98 20.18
CA ASP A 142 12.99 3.44 21.30
C ASP A 142 11.52 3.64 20.90
N TYR A 143 11.21 3.84 19.61
CA TYR A 143 9.82 3.96 19.15
C TYR A 143 9.02 2.67 19.36
N VAL A 144 9.66 1.50 19.41
CA VAL A 144 8.97 0.23 19.67
C VAL A 144 8.27 0.29 21.04
N GLU A 145 9.00 0.69 22.08
CA GLU A 145 8.45 0.79 23.44
C GLU A 145 7.38 1.89 23.54
N TYR A 146 7.60 3.05 22.91
CA TYR A 146 6.61 4.13 22.91
C TYR A 146 5.31 3.74 22.21
N TRP A 147 5.42 3.05 21.08
CA TRP A 147 4.26 2.59 20.31
C TRP A 147 3.51 1.50 21.06
N GLU A 148 4.21 0.53 21.63
CA GLU A 148 3.61 -0.53 22.44
C GLU A 148 2.81 0.07 23.61
N LYS A 149 3.42 0.99 24.38
CA LYS A 149 2.73 1.69 25.48
C LYS A 149 1.52 2.47 25.01
N SER A 150 1.62 3.18 23.89
CA SER A 150 0.50 3.95 23.34
C SER A 150 -0.63 3.03 22.85
N PHE A 151 -0.28 1.97 22.13
CA PHE A 151 -1.21 1.02 21.56
C PHE A 151 -1.97 0.25 22.64
N THR A 152 -1.26 -0.29 23.62
CA THR A 152 -1.85 -1.02 24.77
C THR A 152 -2.72 -0.13 25.65
N ARG A 153 -2.34 1.14 25.86
CA ARG A 153 -3.15 2.09 26.64
C ARG A 153 -4.47 2.44 25.95
N ASN A 154 -4.47 2.52 24.62
CA ASN A 154 -5.58 3.09 23.85
C ASN A 154 -6.51 2.04 23.22
N ASN A 155 -6.16 0.76 23.26
CA ASN A 155 -6.91 -0.32 22.59
C ASN A 155 -7.13 -1.53 23.52
N GLN A 156 -8.10 -2.38 23.19
CA GLN A 156 -8.19 -3.72 23.77
C GLN A 156 -7.12 -4.60 23.11
N THR A 157 -6.18 -5.10 23.91
CA THR A 157 -5.06 -5.91 23.43
C THR A 157 -5.04 -7.28 24.11
N GLU A 158 -4.73 -8.33 23.35
CA GLU A 158 -4.44 -9.65 23.88
C GLU A 158 -2.94 -9.92 23.74
N GLN A 159 -2.29 -10.40 24.81
CA GLN A 159 -0.91 -10.88 24.70
C GLN A 159 -0.92 -12.26 24.07
N VAL A 160 -0.24 -12.38 22.92
CA VAL A 160 0.06 -13.67 22.30
C VAL A 160 1.30 -14.22 22.99
N GLN A 161 1.17 -15.35 23.69
CA GLN A 161 2.33 -16.03 24.28
C GLN A 161 3.17 -16.69 23.17
N GLU A 162 4.49 -16.52 23.25
CA GLU A 162 5.50 -17.16 22.39
C GLU A 162 5.61 -18.67 22.62
#